data_AF-A0A6B2UIR1-F1
#
_entry.id   AF-A0A6B2UIR1-F1
#
_cell.length_a   1.000
_cell.length_b   1.000
_cell.length_c   1.000
_cell.angle_alpha   90.00
_cell.angle_beta   90.00
_cell.angle_gamma   90.00
#
_symmetry.space_group_name_H-M   'P 1'
#
loop_
_entity.id
_entity.type
_entity.pdbx_description
1 polymer ?
#
loop_
_entity_poly.entity_id
_entity_poly.type
_entity_poly.pdbx_seq_one_letter_code
_entity_poly.pdbx_strand_id
1 'polypeptide(L)'
;MRETDGYGDETGAGRYGDGAGPYAPGAAEGAASGVLCVRFRLSREPDAPDLLPALLATAEGLTPLVQALPPDTALADVRGARRYFGRDVAELAALVRVRILALHGVVCAIGVGPTPLIARMAAREARFGTTVTVTGDGLADYLDRKPVIALPGVGPATARTLCSYGLDSAGRVAAAPLGTLQRILGARAGRELRARAHGIDPTPVTPDALSRALSAHRAFDRDELDRDRHRRALLSLTEELGNRLRAEEQVCASLQLTVRYADRSTTVRSRALPEPTAHTRALTAAAYGLHEA
;
A
#
# COMPACT_ATOMS: atom_id res chain seq x y z
N MET A 1 -3.80 -55.34 68.36
CA MET A 1 -3.27 -54.15 69.06
C MET A 1 -3.83 -52.95 68.31
N ARG A 2 -4.81 -52.26 68.93
CA ARG A 2 -5.30 -50.87 68.77
C ARG A 2 -4.87 -50.08 67.52
N GLU A 3 -5.66 -49.20 66.90
CA GLU A 3 -7.03 -48.68 66.97
C GLU A 3 -7.08 -47.66 65.81
N THR A 4 -8.26 -47.34 65.32
CA THR A 4 -8.54 -46.31 64.33
C THR A 4 -8.31 -44.90 64.88
N ASP A 5 -8.05 -43.93 64.01
CA ASP A 5 -8.98 -42.80 63.77
C ASP A 5 -8.52 -41.92 62.61
N GLY A 6 -9.48 -41.62 61.73
CA GLY A 6 -9.43 -40.52 60.77
C GLY A 6 -10.36 -39.38 61.21
N TYR A 7 -10.58 -38.45 60.27
CA TYR A 7 -11.48 -37.27 60.29
C TYR A 7 -10.91 -36.01 60.98
N GLY A 8 -11.00 -34.79 60.45
CA GLY A 8 -11.57 -34.19 59.22
C GLY A 8 -11.00 -32.75 59.11
N ASP A 9 -10.70 -32.27 57.90
CA ASP A 9 -11.48 -31.28 57.12
C ASP A 9 -11.55 -29.86 57.75
N GLU A 10 -11.06 -28.86 57.00
CA GLU A 10 -11.80 -27.62 56.72
C GLU A 10 -11.01 -26.69 55.77
N THR A 11 -11.61 -26.52 54.59
CA THR A 11 -11.60 -25.37 53.67
C THR A 11 -10.91 -24.07 54.10
N GLY A 12 -10.10 -23.51 53.20
CA GLY A 12 -9.59 -22.14 53.31
C GLY A 12 -8.92 -21.65 52.03
N ALA A 13 -9.71 -21.31 51.02
CA ALA A 13 -9.27 -20.52 49.89
C ALA A 13 -8.80 -19.14 50.36
N GLY A 14 -7.61 -18.69 49.95
CA GLY A 14 -7.26 -17.29 50.07
C GLY A 14 -5.76 -16.95 50.04
N ARG A 15 -5.43 -16.11 49.06
CA ARG A 15 -4.40 -15.05 49.12
C ARG A 15 -2.94 -15.47 48.95
N TYR A 16 -2.50 -15.52 47.69
CA TYR A 16 -1.23 -14.89 47.34
C TYR A 16 -1.53 -13.45 46.89
N GLY A 17 -1.08 -12.48 47.70
CA GLY A 17 -1.04 -11.06 47.35
C GLY A 17 -0.16 -10.87 46.12
N ASP A 18 -0.64 -10.19 45.09
CA ASP A 18 -0.81 -8.74 45.00
C ASP A 18 0.54 -8.00 45.07
N GLY A 19 1.08 -7.78 43.89
CA GLY A 19 2.38 -7.18 43.64
C GLY A 19 2.58 -6.84 42.18
N ALA A 20 1.54 -6.32 41.52
CA ALA A 20 1.66 -5.57 40.26
C ALA A 20 0.31 -4.90 39.93
N GLY A 21 0.19 -3.63 40.29
CA GLY A 21 -0.83 -2.76 39.69
C GLY A 21 -0.53 -1.28 39.93
N PRO A 22 -0.93 -0.36 39.04
CA PRO A 22 -1.61 -0.59 37.77
C PRO A 22 -0.82 0.00 36.57
N TYR A 23 -0.61 -0.80 35.52
CA TYR A 23 -0.58 -0.21 34.19
C TYR A 23 -2.02 0.22 33.89
N ALA A 24 -2.32 1.49 34.16
CA ALA A 24 -3.60 2.07 33.83
C ALA A 24 -3.80 2.01 32.30
N PRO A 25 -4.88 1.43 31.77
CA PRO A 25 -5.29 1.71 30.42
C PRO A 25 -5.78 3.16 30.43
N GLY A 26 -4.89 4.09 30.12
CA GLY A 26 -5.24 5.47 29.84
C GLY A 26 -6.12 5.48 28.60
N ALA A 27 -7.43 5.48 28.83
CA ALA A 27 -8.42 5.78 27.82
C ALA A 27 -8.13 7.16 27.23
N ALA A 28 -7.56 7.17 26.04
CA ALA A 28 -7.86 8.18 25.04
C ALA A 28 -8.58 7.44 23.92
N GLU A 29 -9.91 7.40 24.05
CA GLU A 29 -10.84 6.96 23.01
C GLU A 29 -10.84 8.03 21.90
N GLY A 30 -9.70 8.16 21.22
CA GLY A 30 -9.55 8.94 20.00
C GLY A 30 -10.09 8.12 18.84
N ALA A 31 -11.26 8.51 18.33
CA ALA A 31 -12.02 7.96 17.21
C ALA A 31 -11.29 6.91 16.35
N ALA A 32 -11.84 5.69 16.34
CA ALA A 32 -11.44 4.50 15.58
C ALA A 32 -10.99 4.78 14.11
N SER A 33 -9.74 5.21 13.94
CA SER A 33 -9.19 5.58 12.64
C SER A 33 -7.81 4.95 12.48
N GLY A 34 -7.62 4.17 11.42
CA GLY A 34 -6.35 3.49 11.18
C GLY A 34 -6.28 2.94 9.77
N VAL A 35 -5.66 3.71 8.88
CA VAL A 35 -5.26 3.28 7.55
C VAL A 35 -3.74 3.09 7.56
N LEU A 36 -3.29 1.95 7.04
CA LEU A 36 -1.90 1.67 6.76
C LEU A 36 -1.61 2.00 5.30
N CYS A 37 -0.50 2.68 5.05
CA CYS A 37 0.11 2.78 3.73
C CYS A 37 1.45 2.05 3.78
N VAL A 38 1.56 0.95 3.06
CA VAL A 38 2.71 0.06 3.06
C VAL A 38 3.47 0.25 1.75
N ARG A 39 4.73 0.67 1.84
CA ARG A 39 5.63 0.78 0.69
C ARG A 39 6.65 -0.35 0.74
N PHE A 40 6.69 -1.16 -0.31
CA PHE A 40 7.57 -2.31 -0.42
C PHE A 40 8.89 -1.90 -1.07
N ARG A 41 10.02 -2.36 -0.53
CA ARG A 41 11.31 -2.21 -1.21
C ARG A 41 11.48 -3.37 -2.17
N LEU A 42 10.95 -3.19 -3.38
CA LEU A 42 11.13 -4.12 -4.48
C LEU A 42 12.54 -3.92 -5.09
N SER A 43 13.20 -5.02 -5.46
CA SER A 43 14.58 -4.98 -5.96
C SER A 43 14.57 -4.60 -7.43
N ARG A 44 15.69 -4.08 -7.95
CA ARG A 44 15.81 -3.68 -9.36
C ARG A 44 16.05 -4.85 -10.33
N GLU A 45 16.33 -6.03 -9.79
CA GLU A 45 16.22 -7.28 -10.54
C GLU A 45 14.76 -7.48 -10.93
N PRO A 46 14.46 -8.20 -12.02
CA PRO A 46 13.09 -8.34 -12.49
C PRO A 46 12.33 -9.13 -11.42
N ASP A 47 11.69 -8.39 -10.53
CA ASP A 47 10.97 -8.92 -9.38
C ASP A 47 10.06 -10.04 -9.87
N ALA A 48 10.04 -11.14 -9.13
CA ALA A 48 9.12 -12.23 -9.41
C ALA A 48 7.73 -11.61 -9.61
N PRO A 49 7.11 -11.76 -10.78
CA PRO A 49 5.86 -11.09 -11.15
C PRO A 49 4.70 -11.35 -10.18
N ASP A 50 4.84 -12.38 -9.33
CA ASP A 50 3.90 -12.77 -8.27
C ASP A 50 4.18 -12.15 -6.90
N LEU A 51 5.28 -11.40 -6.75
CA LEU A 51 5.70 -10.86 -5.46
C LEU A 51 4.73 -9.81 -4.93
N LEU A 52 4.30 -8.84 -5.74
CA LEU A 52 3.33 -7.83 -5.29
C LEU A 52 1.98 -8.46 -4.89
N PRO A 53 1.38 -9.37 -5.69
CA PRO A 53 0.22 -10.14 -5.24
C PRO A 53 0.45 -10.89 -3.91
N ALA A 54 1.59 -11.54 -3.71
CA ALA A 54 1.90 -12.26 -2.48
C ALA A 54 2.06 -11.33 -1.26
N LEU A 55 2.66 -10.15 -1.47
CA LEU A 55 2.78 -9.10 -0.47
C LEU A 55 1.41 -8.54 -0.07
N LEU A 56 0.52 -8.34 -1.03
CA LEU A 56 -0.85 -7.88 -0.80
C LEU A 56 -1.68 -8.93 -0.06
N ALA A 57 -1.59 -10.20 -0.44
CA ALA A 57 -2.22 -11.31 0.27
C ALA A 57 -1.81 -11.36 1.76
N THR A 58 -0.57 -10.96 2.06
CA THR A 58 -0.08 -10.87 3.45
C THR A 58 -0.80 -9.76 4.25
N ALA A 59 -1.11 -8.64 3.60
CA ALA A 59 -1.91 -7.56 4.20
C ALA A 59 -3.41 -7.92 4.27
N GLU A 60 -3.92 -8.64 3.26
CA GLU A 60 -5.30 -9.14 3.21
C GLU A 60 -5.60 -10.12 4.35
N GLY A 61 -4.59 -10.88 4.79
CA GLY A 61 -4.66 -11.72 5.98
C GLY A 61 -4.87 -10.96 7.30
N LEU A 62 -4.86 -9.62 7.30
CA LEU A 62 -5.28 -8.79 8.44
C LEU A 62 -6.61 -8.08 8.23
N THR A 63 -6.90 -7.65 7.00
CA THR A 63 -8.13 -6.93 6.68
C THR A 63 -8.52 -7.20 5.24
N PRO A 64 -9.82 -7.41 4.91
CA PRO A 64 -10.26 -7.52 3.53
C PRO A 64 -10.20 -6.18 2.79
N LEU A 65 -10.00 -5.06 3.50
CA LEU A 65 -9.96 -3.72 2.93
C LEU A 65 -8.55 -3.34 2.51
N VAL A 66 -8.04 -3.97 1.45
CA VAL A 66 -6.71 -3.70 0.88
C VAL A 66 -6.84 -3.19 -0.55
N GLN A 67 -6.21 -2.05 -0.82
CA GLN A 67 -6.13 -1.45 -2.15
C GLN A 67 -4.68 -1.46 -2.63
N ALA A 68 -4.44 -2.08 -3.78
CA ALA A 68 -3.13 -1.99 -4.42
C ALA A 68 -2.93 -0.60 -5.07
N LEU A 69 -1.75 -0.03 -4.86
CA LEU A 69 -1.29 1.19 -5.53
C LEU A 69 0.06 0.87 -6.20
N PRO A 70 0.05 0.29 -7.41
CA PRO A 70 1.28 -0.02 -8.15
C PRO A 70 2.18 1.23 -8.29
N PRO A 71 3.51 1.06 -8.32
CA PRO A 71 4.22 -0.22 -8.49
C PRO A 71 4.51 -0.99 -7.19
N ASP A 72 4.58 -0.30 -6.05
CA ASP A 72 5.21 -0.83 -4.83
C ASP A 72 4.43 -0.50 -3.55
N THR A 73 3.19 -0.02 -3.67
CA THR A 73 2.45 0.52 -2.52
C THR A 73 1.12 -0.19 -2.33
N ALA A 74 0.68 -0.31 -1.08
CA ALA A 74 -0.63 -0.80 -0.71
C ALA A 74 -1.27 0.11 0.36
N LEU A 75 -2.58 0.30 0.28
CA LEU A 75 -3.39 0.84 1.37
C LEU A 75 -4.14 -0.30 2.04
N ALA A 76 -4.19 -0.31 3.36
CA ALA A 76 -4.98 -1.27 4.11
C ALA A 76 -5.75 -0.56 5.22
N ASP A 77 -7.08 -0.71 5.24
CA ASP A 77 -7.91 -0.19 6.32
C ASP A 77 -8.04 -1.25 7.41
N VAL A 78 -7.39 -1.00 8.54
CA VAL A 78 -7.32 -1.95 9.66
C VAL A 78 -8.25 -1.58 10.81
N ARG A 79 -9.18 -0.64 10.61
CA ARG A 79 -10.16 -0.24 11.64
C ARG A 79 -10.93 -1.43 12.20
N GLY A 80 -11.41 -2.32 11.33
CA GLY A 80 -12.10 -3.55 11.71
C GLY A 80 -11.19 -4.62 12.32
N ALA A 81 -9.92 -4.65 11.92
CA ALA A 81 -8.95 -5.64 12.36
C ALA A 81 -8.53 -5.45 13.84
N ARG A 82 -8.53 -4.21 14.34
CA ARG A 82 -8.16 -3.88 15.74
C ARG A 82 -8.93 -4.73 16.75
N ARG A 83 -10.26 -4.80 16.60
CA ARG A 83 -11.13 -5.55 17.52
C ARG A 83 -10.88 -7.04 17.43
N TYR A 84 -10.66 -7.57 16.22
CA TYR A 84 -10.42 -8.99 16.00
C TYR A 84 -9.08 -9.46 16.58
N PHE A 85 -8.01 -8.68 16.37
CA PHE A 85 -6.67 -9.03 16.84
C PHE A 85 -6.37 -8.56 18.27
N GLY A 86 -7.23 -7.72 18.87
CA GLY A 86 -6.98 -7.14 20.20
C GLY A 86 -5.73 -6.27 20.26
N ARG A 87 -5.37 -5.62 19.15
CA ARG A 87 -4.13 -4.86 18.97
C ARG A 87 -4.40 -3.43 18.52
N ASP A 88 -3.49 -2.53 18.88
CA ASP A 88 -3.51 -1.17 18.34
C ASP A 88 -3.03 -1.13 16.87
N VAL A 89 -3.20 0.03 16.23
CA VAL A 89 -2.86 0.18 14.79
C VAL A 89 -1.35 0.09 14.55
N ALA A 90 -0.52 0.54 15.50
CA ALA A 90 0.93 0.52 15.38
C ALA A 90 1.48 -0.92 15.52
N GLU A 91 0.89 -1.72 16.41
CA GLU A 91 1.15 -3.14 16.56
C GLU A 91 0.72 -3.93 15.32
N LEU A 92 -0.45 -3.61 14.73
CA LEU A 92 -0.86 -4.20 13.46
C LEU A 92 0.10 -3.84 12.33
N ALA A 93 0.57 -2.58 12.25
CA ALA A 93 1.60 -2.18 11.30
C ALA A 93 2.91 -2.96 11.52
N ALA A 94 3.34 -3.14 12.77
CA ALA A 94 4.51 -3.93 13.10
C ALA A 94 4.34 -5.40 12.68
N LEU A 95 3.16 -5.97 12.92
CA LEU A 95 2.82 -7.33 12.50
C LEU A 95 2.89 -7.50 10.97
N VAL A 96 2.34 -6.55 10.20
CA VAL A 96 2.45 -6.52 8.73
C VAL A 96 3.93 -6.54 8.31
N ARG A 97 4.75 -5.65 8.88
CA ARG A 97 6.17 -5.55 8.54
C ARG A 97 6.92 -6.84 8.83
N VAL A 98 6.70 -7.43 10.01
CA VAL A 98 7.36 -8.69 10.41
C VAL A 98 6.93 -9.83 9.48
N ARG A 99 5.64 -9.95 9.16
CA ARG A 99 5.14 -10.99 8.24
C ARG A 99 5.72 -10.85 6.84
N ILE A 100 5.74 -9.63 6.29
CA ILE A 100 6.30 -9.38 4.96
C ILE A 100 7.79 -9.73 4.93
N LEU A 101 8.55 -9.34 5.95
CA LEU A 101 9.96 -9.66 6.03
C LEU A 101 10.20 -11.17 6.18
N ALA A 102 9.44 -11.85 7.05
CA ALA A 102 9.62 -13.27 7.33
C ALA A 102 9.18 -14.18 6.18
N LEU A 103 8.08 -13.85 5.49
CA LEU A 103 7.53 -14.69 4.43
C LEU A 103 8.16 -14.43 3.06
N HIS A 104 8.54 -13.17 2.78
CA HIS A 104 8.95 -12.75 1.44
C HIS A 104 10.37 -12.17 1.39
N GLY A 105 11.04 -11.98 2.53
CA GLY A 105 12.35 -11.32 2.58
C GLY A 105 12.32 -9.83 2.20
N VAL A 106 11.12 -9.24 2.06
CA VAL A 106 10.95 -7.85 1.62
C VAL A 106 10.94 -6.92 2.82
N VAL A 107 11.67 -5.81 2.71
CA VAL A 107 11.62 -4.74 3.72
C VAL A 107 10.57 -3.71 3.27
N CYS A 108 9.66 -3.34 4.17
CA CYS A 108 8.66 -2.30 3.90
C CYS A 108 8.82 -1.08 4.83
N ALA A 109 8.33 0.06 4.36
CA ALA A 109 8.10 1.27 5.16
C ALA A 109 6.60 1.45 5.35
N ILE A 110 6.12 1.71 6.56
CA ILE A 110 4.69 1.82 6.84
C ILE A 110 4.35 3.20 7.40
N GLY A 111 3.40 3.88 6.77
CA GLY A 111 2.74 5.04 7.33
C GLY A 111 1.40 4.68 7.93
N VAL A 112 1.11 5.19 9.12
CA VAL A 112 -0.18 5.04 9.79
C VAL A 112 -0.83 6.41 9.91
N GLY A 113 -2.11 6.50 9.53
CA GLY A 113 -2.87 7.73 9.67
C GLY A 113 -4.38 7.49 9.82
N PRO A 114 -5.13 8.52 10.22
CA PRO A 114 -6.59 8.43 10.34
C PRO A 114 -7.30 8.32 8.99
N THR A 115 -6.67 8.81 7.92
CA THR A 115 -7.18 8.78 6.54
C THR A 115 -6.11 8.27 5.56
N PRO A 116 -6.47 7.78 4.36
CA PRO A 116 -5.50 7.34 3.36
C PRO A 116 -4.50 8.42 2.97
N LEU A 117 -4.95 9.68 2.87
CA LEU A 117 -4.09 10.84 2.67
C LEU A 117 -2.97 10.91 3.72
N ILE A 118 -3.30 10.83 5.01
CA ILE A 118 -2.31 10.96 6.08
C ILE A 118 -1.41 9.74 6.16
N ALA A 119 -1.97 8.54 5.99
CA ALA A 119 -1.18 7.31 5.93
C ALA A 119 -0.12 7.38 4.82
N ARG A 120 -0.48 7.90 3.63
CA ARG A 120 0.47 8.10 2.53
C ARG A 120 1.54 9.15 2.83
N MET A 121 1.18 10.24 3.50
CA MET A 121 2.16 11.25 3.90
C MET A 121 3.14 10.66 4.91
N ALA A 122 2.66 9.95 5.93
CA ALA A 122 3.50 9.27 6.91
C ALA A 122 4.42 8.22 6.25
N ALA A 123 3.92 7.44 5.29
CA ALA A 123 4.70 6.43 4.57
C ALA A 123 5.81 7.03 3.69
N ARG A 124 5.65 8.29 3.23
CA ARG A 124 6.70 9.00 2.50
C ARG A 124 7.87 9.37 3.39
N GLU A 125 7.61 9.62 4.67
CA GLU A 125 8.61 10.00 5.67
C GLU A 125 9.25 8.79 6.35
N ALA A 126 8.54 7.67 6.37
CA ALA A 126 9.05 6.41 6.89
C ALA A 126 10.24 5.92 6.06
N ARG A 127 11.32 5.52 6.77
CA ARG A 127 12.43 4.77 6.17
C ARG A 127 12.04 3.30 6.02
N PHE A 128 12.60 2.61 5.04
CA PHE A 128 12.41 1.16 4.92
C PHE A 128 12.87 0.45 6.20
N GLY A 129 11.99 -0.39 6.76
CA GLY A 129 12.17 -1.05 8.05
C GLY A 129 11.49 -0.34 9.22
N THR A 130 10.90 0.85 9.01
CA THR A 130 10.31 1.67 10.07
C THR A 130 8.81 1.91 9.86
N THR A 131 8.13 2.34 10.94
CA THR A 131 6.76 2.85 10.91
C THR A 131 6.73 4.30 11.38
N VAL A 132 5.98 5.14 10.67
CA VAL A 132 5.63 6.49 11.12
C VAL A 132 4.13 6.52 11.39
N THR A 133 3.75 6.93 12.60
CA THR A 133 2.35 6.97 13.03
C THR A 133 1.92 8.40 13.29
N VAL A 134 0.81 8.80 12.66
CA VAL A 134 0.15 10.07 12.90
C VAL A 134 -1.21 9.78 13.53
N THR A 135 -1.38 10.12 14.79
CA THR A 135 -2.65 9.98 15.52
C THR A 135 -3.59 11.14 15.22
N GLY A 136 -4.88 10.97 15.52
CA GLY A 136 -5.88 12.02 15.36
C GLY A 136 -5.53 13.29 16.14
N ASP A 137 -5.08 13.14 17.39
CA ASP A 137 -4.75 14.27 18.27
C ASP A 137 -3.52 15.05 17.79
N GLY A 138 -2.55 14.36 17.18
CA GLY A 138 -1.35 14.98 16.61
C GLY A 138 -1.50 15.47 15.16
N LEU A 139 -2.67 15.31 14.55
CA LEU A 139 -2.89 15.56 13.13
C LEU A 139 -2.68 17.03 12.74
N ALA A 140 -3.23 17.96 13.54
CA ALA A 140 -3.15 19.39 13.27
C ALA A 140 -1.68 19.86 13.28
N ASP A 141 -0.93 19.50 14.33
CA ASP A 141 0.49 19.83 14.47
C ASP A 141 1.34 19.17 13.38
N TYR A 142 1.02 17.92 13.04
CA TYR A 142 1.68 17.21 11.95
C TYR A 142 1.53 17.94 10.62
N LEU A 143 0.32 18.44 10.30
CA LEU A 143 0.05 19.12 9.04
C LEU A 143 0.52 20.56 8.99
N ASP A 144 0.44 21.31 10.09
CA ASP A 144 0.71 22.75 10.13
C ASP A 144 2.05 23.13 9.46
N ARG A 145 3.09 22.35 9.76
CA ARG A 145 4.47 22.58 9.29
C ARG A 145 4.79 21.91 7.96
N LYS A 146 3.87 21.14 7.36
CA LYS A 146 4.17 20.45 6.10
C LYS A 146 4.21 21.45 4.95
N PRO A 147 5.20 21.37 4.05
CA PRO A 147 5.18 22.18 2.85
C PRO A 147 3.97 21.79 2.01
N VAL A 148 3.38 22.76 1.32
CA VAL A 148 2.14 22.56 0.57
C VAL A 148 2.26 21.46 -0.50
N ILE A 149 3.46 21.28 -1.06
CA ILE A 149 3.78 20.24 -2.03
C ILE A 149 3.72 18.81 -1.45
N ALA A 150 3.80 18.65 -0.12
CA ALA A 150 3.67 17.36 0.52
C ALA A 150 2.23 16.83 0.49
N LEU A 151 1.23 17.72 0.36
CA LEU A 151 -0.17 17.34 0.26
C LEU A 151 -0.42 16.54 -1.03
N PRO A 152 -0.98 15.32 -0.94
CA PRO A 152 -1.36 14.55 -2.12
C PRO A 152 -2.24 15.33 -3.11
N GLY A 153 -1.88 15.27 -4.38
CA GLY A 153 -2.56 15.98 -5.47
C GLY A 153 -2.12 17.43 -5.67
N VAL A 154 -1.18 17.95 -4.88
CA VAL A 154 -0.48 19.20 -5.18
C VAL A 154 0.77 18.89 -6.00
N GLY A 155 0.73 19.23 -7.30
CA GLY A 155 1.88 19.11 -8.19
C GLY A 155 2.84 20.30 -8.11
N PRO A 156 4.02 20.23 -8.75
CA PRO A 156 5.00 21.33 -8.73
C PRO A 156 4.49 22.66 -9.30
N ALA A 157 3.56 22.63 -10.25
CA ALA A 157 2.93 23.85 -10.79
C ALA A 157 2.00 24.49 -9.74
N THR A 158 1.07 23.71 -9.19
CA THR A 158 0.15 24.16 -8.13
C THR A 158 0.89 24.67 -6.90
N ALA A 159 1.94 23.97 -6.47
CA ALA A 159 2.78 24.40 -5.36
C ALA A 159 3.44 25.76 -5.63
N ARG A 160 4.03 25.96 -6.83
CA ARG A 160 4.61 27.25 -7.22
C ARG A 160 3.59 28.39 -7.19
N THR A 161 2.40 28.17 -7.73
CA THR A 161 1.30 29.14 -7.67
C THR A 161 0.93 29.46 -6.23
N LEU A 162 0.73 28.46 -5.37
CA LEU A 162 0.38 28.69 -3.97
C LEU A 162 1.49 29.45 -3.22
N CYS A 163 2.75 29.08 -3.44
CA CYS A 163 3.90 29.79 -2.87
C CYS A 163 3.99 31.25 -3.31
N SER A 164 3.62 31.60 -4.55
CA SER A 164 3.59 33.02 -4.98
C SER A 164 2.54 33.86 -4.26
N TYR A 165 1.54 33.22 -3.64
CA TYR A 165 0.56 33.86 -2.74
C TYR A 165 0.91 33.71 -1.25
N GLY A 166 2.12 33.25 -0.91
CA GLY A 166 2.56 33.05 0.48
C GLY A 166 2.01 31.79 1.16
N LEU A 167 1.30 30.94 0.41
CA LEU A 167 0.70 29.68 0.88
C LEU A 167 1.68 28.51 0.69
N ASP A 168 2.81 28.57 1.40
CA ASP A 168 3.91 27.59 1.29
C ASP A 168 3.74 26.35 2.19
N SER A 169 2.86 26.41 3.20
CA SER A 169 2.58 25.31 4.12
C SER A 169 1.10 24.88 4.11
N ALA A 170 0.86 23.63 4.50
CA ALA A 170 -0.50 23.11 4.66
C ALA A 170 -1.25 23.87 5.77
N GLY A 171 -0.58 24.29 6.86
CA GLY A 171 -1.19 25.15 7.88
C GLY A 171 -1.68 26.50 7.33
N ARG A 172 -0.87 27.17 6.49
CA ARG A 172 -1.29 28.42 5.84
C ARG A 172 -2.44 28.22 4.88
N VAL A 173 -2.45 27.11 4.14
CA VAL A 173 -3.58 26.74 3.26
C VAL A 173 -4.85 26.46 4.06
N ALA A 174 -4.75 25.77 5.20
CA ALA A 174 -5.88 25.50 6.09
C ALA A 174 -6.47 26.80 6.67
N ALA A 175 -5.61 27.75 7.05
CA ALA A 175 -6.01 29.06 7.57
C ALA A 175 -6.55 30.01 6.48
N ALA A 176 -6.24 29.79 5.20
CA ALA A 176 -6.67 30.65 4.12
C ALA A 176 -8.21 30.62 3.93
N PRO A 177 -8.85 31.77 3.66
CA PRO A 177 -10.25 31.81 3.30
C PRO A 177 -10.54 30.96 2.06
N LEU A 178 -11.60 30.14 2.10
CA LEU A 178 -11.95 29.25 0.99
C LEU A 178 -12.11 30.00 -0.35
N GLY A 179 -12.73 31.17 -0.33
CA GLY A 179 -12.91 31.99 -1.54
C GLY A 179 -11.59 32.40 -2.19
N THR A 180 -10.52 32.59 -1.41
CA THR A 180 -9.18 32.89 -1.94
C THR A 180 -8.60 31.67 -2.66
N LEU A 181 -8.66 30.49 -2.05
CA LEU A 181 -8.18 29.25 -2.66
C LEU A 181 -8.95 28.93 -3.96
N GLN A 182 -10.25 29.19 -3.98
CA GLN A 182 -11.09 28.99 -5.16
C GLN A 182 -10.77 29.96 -6.30
N ARG A 183 -10.39 31.21 -6.00
CA ARG A 183 -9.93 32.17 -7.02
C ARG A 183 -8.58 31.77 -7.63
N ILE A 184 -7.68 31.20 -6.82
CA ILE A 184 -6.35 30.79 -7.27
C ILE A 184 -6.39 29.51 -8.10
N LEU A 185 -7.14 28.49 -7.65
CA LEU A 185 -7.09 27.13 -8.23
C LEU A 185 -8.39 26.68 -8.91
N GLY A 186 -9.46 27.46 -8.80
CA GLY A 186 -10.81 27.08 -9.21
C GLY A 186 -11.63 26.48 -8.07
N ALA A 187 -12.96 26.51 -8.24
CA ALA A 187 -13.92 26.21 -7.19
C ALA A 187 -13.77 24.82 -6.56
N ARG A 188 -13.53 23.79 -7.39
CA ARG A 188 -13.38 22.39 -6.96
C ARG A 188 -12.02 22.17 -6.29
N ALA A 189 -10.93 22.51 -6.98
CA ALA A 189 -9.57 22.29 -6.49
C ALA A 189 -9.30 23.07 -5.19
N GLY A 190 -9.81 24.30 -5.05
CA GLY A 190 -9.69 25.07 -3.82
C GLY A 190 -10.40 24.43 -2.62
N ARG A 191 -11.58 23.83 -2.82
CA ARG A 191 -12.29 23.08 -1.76
C ARG A 191 -11.54 21.82 -1.37
N GLU A 192 -11.14 21.02 -2.35
CA GLU A 192 -10.39 19.78 -2.11
C GLU A 192 -9.07 20.06 -1.40
N LEU A 193 -8.31 21.07 -1.85
CA LEU A 193 -7.05 21.45 -1.22
C LEU A 193 -7.25 21.85 0.24
N ARG A 194 -8.26 22.67 0.54
CA ARG A 194 -8.55 23.09 1.92
C ARG A 194 -8.92 21.90 2.80
N ALA A 195 -9.76 20.99 2.30
CA ALA A 195 -10.12 19.77 3.03
C ALA A 195 -8.87 18.92 3.34
N ARG A 196 -8.00 18.71 2.34
CA ARG A 196 -6.74 17.98 2.50
C ARG A 196 -5.78 18.64 3.49
N ALA A 197 -5.73 19.97 3.52
CA ALA A 197 -4.93 20.73 4.48
C ALA A 197 -5.41 20.57 5.94
N HIS A 198 -6.69 20.20 6.14
CA HIS A 198 -7.24 19.79 7.43
C HIS A 198 -7.20 18.26 7.66
N GLY A 199 -6.54 17.50 6.78
CA GLY A 199 -6.46 16.03 6.86
C GLY A 199 -7.77 15.32 6.50
N ILE A 200 -8.76 16.05 5.99
CA ILE A 200 -10.06 15.51 5.57
C ILE A 200 -9.89 14.89 4.19
N ASP A 201 -10.05 13.58 4.13
CA ASP A 201 -10.05 12.79 2.90
C ASP A 201 -11.22 11.81 2.95
N PRO A 202 -12.29 12.04 2.15
CA PRO A 202 -13.44 11.16 2.11
C PRO A 202 -13.19 9.90 1.27
N THR A 203 -12.04 9.77 0.59
CA THR A 203 -11.75 8.63 -0.25
C THR A 203 -11.61 7.37 0.60
N PRO A 204 -12.48 6.35 0.43
CA PRO A 204 -12.34 5.09 1.15
C PRO A 204 -11.19 4.27 0.56
N VAL A 205 -10.63 3.36 1.36
CA VAL A 205 -9.81 2.27 0.83
C VAL A 205 -10.75 1.31 0.14
N THR A 206 -10.79 1.35 -1.18
CA THR A 206 -11.59 0.43 -1.98
C THR A 206 -10.77 -0.82 -2.24
N PRO A 207 -11.22 -2.01 -1.81
CA PRO A 207 -10.66 -3.25 -2.30
C PRO A 207 -10.75 -3.21 -3.82
N ASP A 208 -9.61 -3.06 -4.45
CA ASP A 208 -9.54 -3.29 -5.88
C ASP A 208 -9.10 -4.74 -5.98
N ALA A 209 -9.90 -5.57 -6.66
CA ALA A 209 -9.36 -6.81 -7.15
C ALA A 209 -8.23 -6.34 -8.04
N LEU A 210 -6.98 -6.46 -7.58
CA LEU A 210 -5.85 -6.34 -8.49
C LEU A 210 -6.28 -7.12 -9.72
N SER A 211 -6.42 -6.42 -10.85
CA SER A 211 -6.26 -7.13 -12.10
C SER A 211 -4.94 -7.85 -11.90
N ARG A 212 -4.99 -9.18 -11.72
CA ARG A 212 -3.80 -9.98 -11.42
C ARG A 212 -2.91 -9.81 -12.63
N ALA A 213 -2.03 -8.82 -12.55
CA ALA A 213 -1.18 -8.43 -13.64
C ALA A 213 -0.01 -9.39 -13.61
N LEU A 214 -0.19 -10.54 -14.26
CA LEU A 214 0.89 -11.47 -14.48
C LEU A 214 1.85 -10.81 -15.48
N SER A 215 3.09 -10.63 -15.06
CA SER A 215 4.18 -10.17 -15.92
C SER A 215 5.21 -11.28 -16.09
N ALA A 216 6.02 -11.18 -17.13
CA ALA A 216 7.17 -12.03 -17.36
C ALA A 216 8.20 -11.16 -18.08
N HIS A 217 9.48 -11.40 -17.84
CA HIS A 217 10.56 -10.62 -18.43
C HIS A 217 11.61 -11.53 -19.05
N ARG A 218 12.26 -11.07 -20.11
CA ARG A 218 13.43 -11.72 -20.69
C ARG A 218 14.54 -10.70 -20.89
N ALA A 219 15.66 -10.90 -20.22
CA ALA A 219 16.91 -10.18 -20.49
C ALA A 219 17.68 -10.88 -21.62
N PHE A 220 18.40 -10.10 -22.41
CA PHE A 220 19.36 -10.57 -23.38
C PHE A 220 20.78 -10.37 -22.84
N ASP A 221 21.71 -11.27 -23.17
CA ASP A 221 23.11 -11.20 -22.71
C ASP A 221 23.86 -9.97 -23.28
N ARG A 222 23.40 -9.49 -24.42
CA ARG A 222 23.88 -8.28 -25.11
C ARG A 222 22.72 -7.60 -25.81
N ASP A 223 22.91 -6.35 -26.19
CA ASP A 223 21.93 -5.63 -27.00
C ASP A 223 21.63 -6.42 -28.28
N GLU A 224 20.36 -6.71 -28.49
CA GLU A 224 19.89 -7.59 -29.54
C GLU A 224 19.06 -6.80 -30.55
N LEU A 225 19.41 -6.93 -31.83
CA LEU A 225 18.72 -6.26 -32.95
C LEU A 225 18.04 -7.27 -33.89
N ASP A 226 18.32 -8.56 -33.70
CA ASP A 226 17.71 -9.63 -34.48
C ASP A 226 16.21 -9.80 -34.15
N ARG A 227 15.36 -9.51 -35.14
CA ARG A 227 13.90 -9.62 -35.04
C ARG A 227 13.46 -11.04 -34.70
N ASP A 228 14.16 -12.07 -35.17
CA ASP A 228 13.78 -13.46 -34.90
C ASP A 228 14.10 -13.85 -33.45
N ARG A 229 15.13 -13.25 -32.85
CA ARG A 229 15.40 -13.39 -31.41
C ARG A 229 14.39 -12.65 -30.56
N HIS A 230 13.98 -11.44 -30.95
CA HIS A 230 12.90 -10.72 -30.26
C HIS A 230 11.59 -11.50 -30.30
N ARG A 231 11.20 -12.02 -31.48
CA ARG A 231 9.98 -12.83 -31.62
C ARG A 231 10.02 -14.09 -30.76
N ARG A 232 11.15 -14.80 -30.72
CA ARG A 232 11.33 -15.96 -29.84
C ARG A 232 11.20 -15.60 -28.36
N ALA A 233 11.79 -14.49 -27.93
CA ALA A 233 11.67 -14.02 -26.55
C ALA A 233 10.21 -13.70 -26.20
N LEU A 234 9.50 -12.96 -27.06
CA LEU A 234 8.08 -12.65 -26.88
C LEU A 234 7.20 -13.91 -26.84
N LEU A 235 7.44 -14.88 -27.72
CA LEU A 235 6.74 -16.16 -27.70
C LEU A 235 6.93 -16.86 -26.35
N SER A 236 8.18 -17.02 -25.90
CA SER A 236 8.51 -17.63 -24.62
C SER A 236 7.84 -16.93 -23.44
N LEU A 237 7.80 -15.60 -23.43
CA LEU A 237 7.11 -14.83 -22.40
C LEU A 237 5.59 -15.07 -22.41
N THR A 238 4.98 -15.11 -23.60
CA THR A 238 3.54 -15.36 -23.72
C THR A 238 3.16 -16.81 -23.41
N GLU A 239 4.06 -17.77 -23.61
CA GLU A 239 3.90 -19.15 -23.15
C GLU A 239 3.91 -19.24 -21.63
N GLU A 240 4.87 -18.60 -20.98
CA GLU A 240 4.97 -18.53 -19.52
C GLU A 240 3.72 -17.88 -18.91
N LEU A 241 3.32 -16.71 -19.43
CA LEU A 241 2.11 -16.01 -19.00
C LEU A 241 0.85 -16.84 -19.25
N GLY A 242 0.72 -17.46 -20.41
CA GLY A 242 -0.42 -18.31 -20.75
C GLY A 242 -0.53 -19.53 -19.83
N ASN A 243 0.59 -20.16 -19.48
CA ASN A 243 0.63 -21.28 -18.53
C ASN A 243 0.18 -20.84 -17.14
N ARG A 244 0.69 -19.70 -16.64
CA ARG A 244 0.31 -19.15 -15.33
C ARG A 244 -1.16 -18.74 -15.26
N LEU A 245 -1.66 -18.05 -16.28
CA LEU A 245 -3.09 -17.70 -16.40
C LEU A 245 -3.97 -18.95 -16.27
N ARG A 246 -3.63 -20.02 -16.99
CA ARG A 246 -4.39 -21.28 -16.92
C ARG A 246 -4.26 -21.99 -15.57
N ALA A 247 -3.08 -21.98 -14.96
CA ALA A 247 -2.86 -22.57 -13.64
C ALA A 247 -3.65 -21.85 -12.53
N GLU A 248 -3.86 -20.54 -12.67
CA GLU A 248 -4.64 -19.71 -11.74
C GLU A 248 -6.14 -19.58 -12.12
N GLU A 249 -6.59 -20.28 -13.16
CA GLU A 249 -7.96 -20.18 -13.70
C GLU A 249 -8.36 -18.73 -14.06
N GLN A 250 -7.40 -17.94 -14.54
CA GLN A 250 -7.58 -16.53 -14.92
C GLN A 250 -7.54 -16.35 -16.45
N VAL A 251 -8.08 -15.22 -16.91
CA VAL A 251 -8.00 -14.77 -18.30
C VAL A 251 -7.44 -13.36 -18.40
N CYS A 252 -6.69 -13.07 -19.46
CA CYS A 252 -6.09 -11.76 -19.69
C CYS A 252 -7.04 -10.87 -20.51
N ALA A 253 -7.39 -9.70 -19.99
CA ALA A 253 -8.21 -8.70 -20.71
C ALA A 253 -7.35 -7.65 -21.44
N SER A 254 -6.12 -7.40 -20.98
CA SER A 254 -5.23 -6.40 -21.56
C SER A 254 -3.77 -6.80 -21.42
N LEU A 255 -2.98 -6.57 -22.47
CA LEU A 255 -1.56 -6.91 -22.51
C LEU A 255 -0.73 -5.63 -22.58
N GLN A 256 0.32 -5.54 -21.76
CA GLN A 256 1.31 -4.47 -21.78
C GLN A 256 2.70 -5.04 -22.11
N LEU A 257 3.36 -4.47 -23.11
CA LEU A 257 4.74 -4.77 -23.47
C LEU A 257 5.64 -3.60 -23.03
N THR A 258 6.70 -3.92 -22.30
CA THR A 258 7.75 -2.97 -21.94
C THR A 258 9.05 -3.39 -22.62
N VAL A 259 9.63 -2.51 -23.42
CA VAL A 259 10.94 -2.71 -24.05
C VAL A 259 11.92 -1.71 -23.44
N ARG A 260 13.08 -2.19 -22.99
CA ARG A 260 14.17 -1.36 -22.49
C ARG A 260 15.32 -1.39 -23.48
N TYR A 261 15.81 -0.22 -23.87
CA TYR A 261 16.89 -0.07 -24.85
C TYR A 261 18.26 0.08 -24.17
N ALA A 262 19.32 -0.02 -24.97
CA ALA A 262 20.72 0.08 -24.52
C ALA A 262 21.04 1.40 -23.79
N ASP A 263 20.39 2.49 -24.21
CA ASP A 263 20.51 3.83 -23.59
C ASP A 263 19.72 3.96 -22.26
N ARG A 264 19.14 2.86 -21.77
CA ARG A 264 18.26 2.75 -20.60
C ARG A 264 16.91 3.46 -20.74
N SER A 265 16.57 3.98 -21.92
CA SER A 265 15.22 4.42 -22.19
C SER A 265 14.26 3.23 -22.26
N THR A 266 12.96 3.48 -22.05
CA THR A 266 11.93 2.44 -22.06
C THR A 266 10.73 2.87 -22.87
N THR A 267 10.22 1.97 -23.70
CA THR A 267 8.92 2.12 -24.37
C THR A 267 7.93 1.16 -23.75
N VAL A 268 6.81 1.70 -23.28
CA VAL A 268 5.69 0.93 -22.72
C VAL A 268 4.51 1.08 -23.68
N ARG A 269 3.95 -0.04 -24.12
CA ARG A 269 2.78 -0.09 -24.99
C ARG A 269 1.76 -1.08 -24.44
N SER A 270 0.49 -0.71 -24.47
CA SER A 270 -0.59 -1.54 -23.95
C SER A 270 -1.74 -1.64 -24.94
N ARG A 271 -2.40 -2.80 -24.98
CA ARG A 271 -3.61 -3.01 -25.78
C ARG A 271 -4.61 -3.90 -25.02
N ALA A 272 -5.87 -3.47 -25.01
CA ALA A 272 -6.98 -4.33 -24.60
C ALA A 272 -7.21 -5.42 -25.65
N LEU A 273 -7.40 -6.65 -25.21
CA LEU A 273 -7.73 -7.76 -26.11
C LEU A 273 -9.23 -7.66 -26.49
N PRO A 274 -9.61 -8.02 -27.72
CA PRO A 274 -11.01 -8.02 -28.14
C PRO A 274 -11.90 -8.90 -27.25
N GLU A 275 -11.34 -10.02 -26.78
CA GLU A 275 -11.97 -10.95 -25.86
C GLU A 275 -10.95 -11.36 -24.79
N PRO A 276 -11.34 -11.41 -23.50
CA PRO A 276 -10.46 -11.90 -22.45
C PRO A 276 -10.04 -13.35 -22.70
N THR A 277 -8.73 -13.64 -22.68
CA THR A 277 -8.24 -14.98 -23.03
C THR A 277 -6.97 -15.38 -22.29
N ALA A 278 -6.79 -16.67 -22.08
CA ALA A 278 -5.55 -17.29 -21.59
C ALA A 278 -4.82 -18.09 -22.69
N HIS A 279 -5.27 -18.00 -23.95
CA HIS A 279 -4.67 -18.74 -25.06
C HIS A 279 -3.36 -18.10 -25.51
N THR A 280 -2.27 -18.86 -25.39
CA THR A 280 -0.91 -18.42 -25.75
C THR A 280 -0.86 -17.79 -27.14
N ARG A 281 -1.46 -18.43 -28.15
CA ARG A 281 -1.47 -17.92 -29.54
C ARG A 281 -2.06 -16.51 -29.66
N ALA A 282 -3.13 -16.21 -28.92
CA ALA A 282 -3.76 -14.88 -28.94
C ALA A 282 -2.87 -13.84 -28.24
N LEU A 283 -2.24 -14.22 -27.13
CA LEU A 283 -1.30 -13.37 -26.41
C LEU A 283 -0.04 -13.07 -27.26
N THR A 284 0.53 -14.09 -27.92
CA THR A 284 1.69 -13.92 -28.82
C THR A 284 1.37 -12.99 -29.99
N ALA A 285 0.21 -13.16 -30.64
CA ALA A 285 -0.20 -12.27 -31.73
C ALA A 285 -0.36 -10.82 -31.25
N ALA A 286 -0.91 -10.61 -30.05
CA ALA A 286 -1.00 -9.28 -29.46
C ALA A 286 0.36 -8.68 -29.10
N ALA A 287 1.27 -9.49 -28.55
CA ALA A 287 2.63 -9.07 -28.22
C ALA A 287 3.42 -8.64 -29.46
N TYR A 288 3.33 -9.40 -30.57
CA TYR A 288 3.95 -9.03 -31.83
C TYR A 288 3.40 -7.71 -32.39
N GLY A 289 2.07 -7.54 -32.38
CA GLY A 289 1.45 -6.29 -32.79
C GLY A 289 1.89 -5.08 -31.95
N LEU A 290 2.06 -5.26 -30.64
CA LEU A 290 2.58 -4.21 -29.75
C LEU A 290 4.06 -3.88 -30.00
N HIS A 291 4.86 -4.87 -30.39
CA HIS A 291 6.27 -4.70 -30.70
C HIS A 291 6.49 -3.99 -32.05
N GLU A 292 5.63 -4.24 -33.03
CA GLU A 292 5.76 -3.70 -34.40
C GLU A 292 5.06 -2.35 -34.62
N ALA A 293 4.19 -1.92 -33.70
CA ALA A 293 3.55 -0.60 -33.71
C ALA A 293 4.55 0.56 -33.49
#